data_AF-T1GMU4-F1
#
_entry.id   AF-T1GMU4-F1
#
_cell.length_a   1.000
_cell.length_b   1.000
_cell.length_c   1.000
_cell.angle_alpha   90.00
_cell.angle_beta   90.00
_cell.angle_gamma   90.00
#
_symmetry.space_group_name_H-M   'P 1'
#
loop_
_entity.id
_entity.type
_entity.pdbx_description
1 polymer ?
#
loop_
_entity_poly.entity_id
_entity_poly.type
_entity_poly.pdbx_seq_one_letter_code
_entity_poly.pdbx_strand_id
1 'polypeptide(L)'
;MTYDNITFREFLTAQISNPTERSLLIRKLAFIIFCSENGYYDKYLVEIQEQLTNHLKYSSNLLVESSLLYCFRVLLMKLSAQSMMSLWPIVIAELVQVFLSIEESLESSEKKTNSDITSLKVQLEAVKLLEMAFLLPTSKLPQFQMYKWAFISSKSNCNKDLAYQP
;
A
#
# COMPACT_ATOMS: atom_id res chain seq x y z
N MET A 1 -8.10 15.08 -26.64
CA MET A 1 -7.13 14.58 -25.64
C MET A 1 -7.10 13.06 -25.66
N THR A 2 -6.55 12.45 -26.71
CA THR A 2 -6.52 10.99 -26.91
C THR A 2 -5.13 10.37 -26.65
N TYR A 3 -4.08 11.20 -26.61
CA TYR A 3 -2.70 10.75 -26.37
C TYR A 3 -2.48 10.23 -24.94
N ASP A 4 -3.22 10.73 -23.95
CA ASP A 4 -3.08 10.28 -22.56
C ASP A 4 -3.47 8.81 -22.37
N ASN A 5 -4.39 8.28 -23.19
CA ASN A 5 -4.86 6.90 -23.05
C ASN A 5 -3.89 5.86 -23.60
N ILE A 6 -3.22 6.17 -24.71
CA ILE A 6 -2.30 5.23 -25.37
C ILE A 6 -1.04 5.09 -24.54
N THR A 7 -0.45 6.21 -24.11
CA THR A 7 0.74 6.22 -23.28
C THR A 7 0.47 5.61 -21.89
N PHE A 8 -0.68 5.88 -21.28
CA PHE A 8 -1.08 5.26 -20.02
C PHE A 8 -1.25 3.74 -20.14
N ARG A 9 -1.89 3.26 -21.21
CA ARG A 9 -2.04 1.82 -21.45
C ARG A 9 -0.72 1.15 -21.79
N GLU A 10 0.15 1.77 -22.57
CA GLU A 10 1.52 1.27 -22.80
C GLU A 10 2.30 1.17 -21.50
N PHE A 11 2.16 2.15 -20.58
CA PHE A 11 2.78 2.07 -19.26
C PHE A 11 2.22 0.94 -18.40
N LEU A 12 0.92 0.63 -18.55
CA LEU A 12 0.27 -0.47 -17.83
C LEU A 12 0.61 -1.85 -18.43
N THR A 13 0.79 -1.97 -19.73
CA THR A 13 1.03 -3.25 -20.42
C THR A 13 2.50 -3.58 -20.63
N ALA A 14 3.42 -2.64 -20.36
CA ALA A 14 4.85 -2.86 -20.51
C ALA A 14 5.36 -3.98 -19.60
N GLN A 15 5.57 -5.17 -20.17
CA GLN A 15 6.28 -6.26 -19.50
C GLN A 15 7.78 -5.96 -19.50
N ILE A 16 8.22 -5.24 -18.48
CA ILE A 16 9.64 -4.96 -18.28
C ILE A 16 10.29 -6.08 -17.48
N SER A 17 11.29 -6.72 -18.09
CA SER A 17 12.09 -7.79 -17.46
C SER A 17 12.98 -7.26 -16.32
N ASN A 18 13.49 -6.03 -16.42
CA ASN A 18 14.37 -5.45 -15.40
C ASN A 18 13.59 -4.86 -14.20
N PRO A 19 13.84 -5.30 -12.95
CA PRO A 19 13.11 -4.84 -11.78
C PRO A 19 13.30 -3.35 -11.49
N THR A 20 14.44 -2.76 -11.85
CA THR A 20 14.73 -1.34 -11.61
C THR A 20 13.84 -0.46 -12.49
N GLU A 21 13.78 -0.77 -13.78
CA GLU A 21 12.92 -0.06 -14.73
C GLU A 21 11.45 -0.23 -14.40
N ARG A 22 11.05 -1.45 -14.00
CA ARG A 22 9.69 -1.75 -13.54
C ARG A 22 9.31 -0.91 -12.32
N SER A 23 10.20 -0.80 -11.33
CA SER A 23 9.97 0.05 -10.15
C SER A 23 9.79 1.53 -10.53
N LEU A 24 10.58 2.02 -11.49
CA LEU A 24 10.48 3.38 -12.00
C LEU A 24 9.16 3.61 -12.73
N LEU A 25 8.69 2.66 -13.54
CA LEU A 25 7.39 2.77 -14.22
C LEU A 25 6.24 2.89 -13.24
N ILE A 26 6.22 2.07 -12.19
CA ILE A 26 5.19 2.13 -11.15
C ILE A 26 5.19 3.51 -10.48
N ARG A 27 6.37 4.07 -10.20
CA ARG A 27 6.49 5.42 -9.63
C ARG A 27 6.05 6.51 -10.60
N LYS A 28 6.33 6.37 -11.89
CA LYS A 28 5.83 7.28 -12.94
C LYS A 28 4.30 7.21 -13.06
N LEU A 29 3.72 6.02 -13.03
CA LEU A 29 2.27 5.82 -13.00
C LEU A 29 1.65 6.52 -11.79
N ALA A 30 2.20 6.28 -10.59
CA ALA A 30 1.76 6.95 -9.38
C ALA A 30 1.86 8.47 -9.49
N PHE A 31 2.92 9.01 -10.10
CA PHE A 31 3.05 10.45 -10.33
C PHE A 31 2.00 11.01 -11.31
N ILE A 32 1.70 10.29 -12.39
CA ILE A 32 0.66 10.67 -13.36
C ILE A 32 -0.71 10.72 -12.66
N ILE A 33 -1.04 9.70 -11.86
CA ILE A 33 -2.28 9.66 -11.07
C ILE A 33 -2.31 10.78 -10.02
N PHE A 34 -1.15 11.14 -9.46
CA PHE A 34 -1.07 12.26 -8.50
C PHE A 34 -1.34 13.62 -9.16
N CYS A 35 -0.89 13.82 -10.40
CA CYS A 35 -1.08 15.08 -11.11
C CYS A 35 -2.49 15.25 -11.69
N SER A 36 -3.30 14.19 -11.76
CA SER A 36 -4.66 14.27 -12.28
C SER A 36 -5.67 14.76 -11.26
N GLU A 37 -6.87 15.08 -11.75
CA GLU A 37 -8.02 15.44 -10.94
C GLU A 37 -8.53 14.22 -10.15
N ASN A 38 -9.11 14.48 -8.97
CA ASN A 38 -9.60 13.41 -8.10
C ASN A 38 -10.72 12.63 -8.79
N GLY A 39 -10.64 11.29 -8.76
CA GLY A 39 -11.61 10.40 -9.41
C GLY A 39 -11.45 10.26 -10.94
N TYR A 40 -10.49 10.97 -11.57
CA TYR A 40 -10.30 10.89 -13.03
C TYR A 40 -9.98 9.47 -13.53
N TYR A 41 -9.24 8.69 -12.73
CA TYR A 41 -8.80 7.33 -13.06
C TYR A 41 -9.76 6.23 -12.57
N ASP A 42 -10.89 6.57 -11.97
CA ASP A 42 -11.85 5.59 -11.43
C ASP A 42 -12.34 4.61 -12.51
N LYS A 43 -12.51 5.09 -13.76
CA LYS A 43 -12.89 4.27 -14.93
C LYS A 43 -11.81 3.29 -15.40
N TYR A 44 -10.54 3.55 -15.11
CA TYR A 44 -9.42 2.67 -15.44
C TYR A 44 -8.98 1.82 -14.26
N LEU A 45 -9.67 1.91 -13.11
CA LEU A 45 -9.25 1.26 -11.89
C LEU A 45 -9.10 -0.25 -12.04
N VAL A 46 -10.00 -0.91 -12.77
CA VAL A 46 -9.94 -2.36 -12.98
C VAL A 46 -8.65 -2.75 -13.70
N GLU A 47 -8.28 -2.01 -14.76
CA GLU A 47 -7.02 -2.23 -15.48
C GLU A 47 -5.80 -1.96 -14.58
N ILE A 48 -5.85 -0.89 -13.78
CA ILE A 48 -4.80 -0.58 -12.81
C ILE A 48 -4.68 -1.71 -11.77
N GLN A 49 -5.81 -2.21 -11.25
CA GLN A 49 -5.88 -3.29 -10.27
C GLN A 49 -5.32 -4.59 -10.80
N GLU A 50 -5.70 -4.99 -12.02
CA GLU A 50 -5.16 -6.19 -12.66
C GLU A 50 -3.64 -6.11 -12.77
N GLN A 51 -3.11 -4.97 -13.23
CA GLN A 51 -1.67 -4.80 -13.34
C GLN A 51 -0.97 -4.78 -12.00
N LEU A 52 -1.48 -4.06 -10.99
CA LEU A 52 -0.89 -4.07 -9.65
C LEU A 52 -0.90 -5.47 -9.06
N THR A 53 -2.00 -6.21 -9.21
CA THR A 53 -2.13 -7.59 -8.72
C THR A 53 -1.17 -8.53 -9.44
N ASN A 54 -0.98 -8.36 -10.75
CA ASN A 54 0.02 -9.13 -11.50
C ASN A 54 1.44 -8.82 -11.00
N HIS A 55 1.75 -7.55 -10.76
CA HIS A 55 3.04 -7.18 -10.19
C HIS A 55 3.26 -7.79 -8.80
N LEU A 56 2.22 -7.84 -7.96
CA LEU A 56 2.29 -8.47 -6.63
C LEU A 56 2.51 -9.98 -6.70
N LYS A 57 1.75 -10.70 -7.53
CA LYS A 57 1.84 -12.16 -7.64
C LYS A 57 3.22 -12.67 -8.07
N TYR A 58 3.93 -11.90 -8.89
CA TYR A 58 5.20 -12.32 -9.51
C TYR A 58 6.40 -11.48 -9.07
N SER A 59 6.24 -10.59 -8.09
CA SER A 59 7.36 -9.80 -7.57
C SER A 59 7.89 -10.43 -6.29
N SER A 60 9.09 -10.99 -6.36
CA SER A 60 9.94 -11.31 -5.20
C SER A 60 10.98 -10.21 -4.93
N ASN A 61 10.82 -9.03 -5.55
CA ASN A 61 11.82 -7.98 -5.51
C ASN A 61 11.36 -6.79 -4.65
N LEU A 62 12.04 -6.60 -3.53
CA LEU A 62 11.76 -5.54 -2.55
C LEU A 62 11.73 -4.12 -3.14
N LEU A 63 12.47 -3.84 -4.23
CA LEU A 63 12.45 -2.52 -4.87
C LEU A 63 11.10 -2.22 -5.54
N VAL A 64 10.50 -3.26 -6.13
CA VAL A 64 9.22 -3.16 -6.81
C VAL A 64 8.10 -3.06 -5.77
N GLU A 65 8.16 -3.85 -4.71
CA GLU A 65 7.22 -3.78 -3.57
C GLU A 65 7.19 -2.40 -2.93
N SER A 66 8.35 -1.79 -2.64
CA SER A 66 8.42 -0.43 -2.10
C SER A 66 7.75 0.59 -3.04
N SER A 67 7.90 0.41 -4.35
CA SER A 67 7.26 1.26 -5.36
C SER A 67 5.75 1.04 -5.47
N LEU A 68 5.28 -0.20 -5.27
CA LEU A 68 3.86 -0.54 -5.24
C LEU A 68 3.17 0.05 -4.01
N LEU A 69 3.77 -0.05 -2.83
CA LEU A 69 3.27 0.59 -1.61
C LEU A 69 3.16 2.12 -1.76
N TYR A 70 4.16 2.74 -2.38
CA TYR A 70 4.08 4.16 -2.75
C TYR A 70 2.92 4.45 -3.71
N CYS A 71 2.69 3.60 -4.71
CA CYS A 71 1.57 3.73 -5.64
C CYS A 71 0.22 3.63 -4.92
N PHE A 72 0.04 2.64 -4.04
CA PHE A 72 -1.17 2.50 -3.21
C PHE A 72 -1.44 3.75 -2.38
N ARG A 73 -0.39 4.41 -1.86
CA ARG A 73 -0.54 5.66 -1.11
C ARG A 73 -1.13 6.77 -1.97
N VAL A 74 -0.67 6.91 -3.22
CA VAL A 74 -1.25 7.88 -4.14
C VAL A 74 -2.69 7.51 -4.50
N LEU A 75 -2.98 6.24 -4.74
CA LEU A 75 -4.32 5.75 -5.06
C LEU A 75 -5.32 6.06 -3.93
N LEU A 76 -4.92 5.85 -2.67
CA LEU A 76 -5.71 6.25 -1.49
C LEU A 76 -6.05 7.75 -1.47
N MET A 77 -5.17 8.62 -1.99
CA MET A 77 -5.42 10.05 -2.04
C MET A 77 -6.24 10.49 -3.25
N LYS A 78 -6.25 9.76 -4.34
CA LYS A 78 -6.77 10.24 -5.63
C LYS A 78 -8.05 9.56 -6.09
N LEU A 79 -8.29 8.33 -5.66
CA LEU A 79 -9.50 7.59 -6.01
C LEU A 79 -10.70 8.03 -5.16
N SER A 80 -11.91 7.82 -5.71
CA SER A 80 -13.14 7.95 -4.93
C SER A 80 -13.28 6.83 -3.89
N ALA A 81 -14.11 7.04 -2.88
CA ALA A 81 -14.36 6.04 -1.84
C ALA A 81 -14.96 4.73 -2.40
N GLN A 82 -15.74 4.80 -3.47
CA GLN A 82 -16.31 3.63 -4.16
C GLN A 82 -15.21 2.82 -4.84
N SER A 83 -14.37 3.49 -5.63
CA SER A 83 -13.20 2.88 -6.27
C SER A 83 -12.23 2.29 -5.25
N MET A 84 -12.01 2.98 -4.14
CA MET A 84 -11.14 2.48 -3.09
C MET A 84 -11.66 1.20 -2.42
N MET A 85 -12.98 0.98 -2.41
CA MET A 85 -13.60 -0.19 -1.80
C MET A 85 -13.12 -1.52 -2.41
N SER A 86 -12.91 -1.56 -3.73
CA SER A 86 -12.43 -2.78 -4.41
C SER A 86 -10.92 -2.96 -4.32
N LEU A 87 -10.16 -1.87 -4.18
CA LEU A 87 -8.68 -1.90 -4.07
C LEU A 87 -8.23 -2.25 -2.65
N TRP A 88 -9.03 -1.91 -1.65
CA TRP A 88 -8.66 -2.02 -0.24
C TRP A 88 -8.26 -3.44 0.23
N PRO A 89 -8.92 -4.54 -0.18
CA PRO A 89 -8.50 -5.89 0.19
C PRO A 89 -7.07 -6.21 -0.25
N ILE A 90 -6.68 -5.72 -1.43
CA ILE A 90 -5.31 -5.89 -1.95
C ILE A 90 -4.34 -5.10 -1.08
N VAL A 91 -4.65 -3.83 -0.79
CA VAL A 91 -3.80 -2.98 0.06
C VAL A 91 -3.60 -3.57 1.46
N ILE A 92 -4.66 -4.08 2.08
CA ILE A 92 -4.57 -4.72 3.40
C ILE A 92 -3.74 -6.00 3.36
N ALA A 93 -3.94 -6.85 2.36
CA ALA A 93 -3.17 -8.09 2.23
C ALA A 93 -1.66 -7.80 2.17
N GLU A 94 -1.26 -6.81 1.38
CA GLU A 94 0.14 -6.39 1.26
C GLU A 94 0.68 -5.78 2.56
N LEU A 95 -0.10 -4.93 3.24
CA LEU A 95 0.30 -4.39 4.53
C LEU A 95 0.55 -5.51 5.56
N VAL A 96 -0.36 -6.48 5.64
CA VAL A 96 -0.23 -7.62 6.55
C VAL A 96 1.02 -8.44 6.22
N GLN A 97 1.27 -8.72 4.94
CA GLN A 97 2.48 -9.45 4.52
C GLN A 97 3.77 -8.73 4.94
N VAL A 98 3.85 -7.42 4.74
CA VAL A 98 5.02 -6.64 5.16
C VAL A 98 5.19 -6.64 6.68
N PHE A 99 4.09 -6.54 7.45
CA PHE A 99 4.17 -6.59 8.91
C PHE A 99 4.59 -7.96 9.45
N LEU A 100 4.13 -9.06 8.84
CA LEU A 100 4.61 -10.41 9.17
C LEU A 100 6.10 -10.57 8.84
N SER A 101 6.55 -10.02 7.70
CA SER A 101 7.97 -10.03 7.35
C SER A 101 8.82 -9.22 8.33
N ILE A 102 8.30 -8.10 8.86
CA ILE A 102 8.96 -7.33 9.93
C ILE A 102 9.10 -8.18 11.18
N GLU A 103 8.04 -8.88 11.60
CA GLU A 103 8.03 -9.75 12.78
C GLU A 103 9.10 -10.85 12.67
N GLU A 104 9.12 -11.59 11.56
CA GLU A 104 10.13 -12.63 11.29
C GLU A 104 11.57 -12.08 11.28
N SER A 105 11.76 -10.87 10.74
CA SER A 105 13.06 -10.18 10.73
C SER A 105 13.52 -9.74 12.11
N LEU A 106 12.60 -9.53 13.06
CA LEU A 106 12.93 -9.16 14.44
C LEU A 106 13.24 -10.38 15.31
N GLU A 107 12.65 -11.54 15.00
CA GLU A 107 12.95 -12.81 15.68
C GLU A 107 14.30 -13.39 15.26
N SER A 108 14.73 -13.13 14.03
CA SER A 108 16.04 -13.54 13.51
C SER A 108 17.14 -12.55 13.91
N SER A 109 17.99 -12.93 14.87
CA SER A 109 19.04 -12.08 15.48
C SER A 109 20.25 -11.76 14.57
N GLU A 110 20.08 -11.71 13.24
CA GLU A 110 21.18 -11.60 12.28
C GLU A 110 21.61 -10.16 11.93
N LYS A 111 22.88 -9.98 11.54
CA LYS A 111 23.51 -8.67 11.28
C LYS A 111 23.03 -8.08 9.94
N LYS A 112 22.58 -6.83 9.99
CA LYS A 112 22.06 -6.09 8.82
C LYS A 112 23.10 -5.92 7.69
N THR A 113 22.82 -6.48 6.52
CA THR A 113 23.51 -6.31 5.23
C THR A 113 22.76 -5.31 4.33
N ASN A 114 23.19 -5.15 3.07
CA ASN A 114 22.53 -4.25 2.11
C ASN A 114 21.09 -4.67 1.73
N SER A 115 20.72 -5.95 1.86
CA SER A 115 19.32 -6.38 1.67
C SER A 115 18.39 -5.77 2.73
N ASP A 116 18.92 -5.48 3.92
CA ASP A 116 18.16 -4.83 4.98
C ASP A 116 17.82 -3.39 4.65
N ILE A 117 18.64 -2.66 3.89
CA ILE A 117 18.31 -1.29 3.49
C ILE A 117 17.09 -1.29 2.56
N THR A 118 16.99 -2.24 1.63
CA THR A 118 15.81 -2.39 0.78
C THR A 118 14.61 -2.92 1.55
N SER A 119 14.80 -3.83 2.49
CA SER A 119 13.73 -4.31 3.39
C SER A 119 13.17 -3.13 4.21
N LEU A 120 14.03 -2.36 4.86
CA LEU A 120 13.66 -1.15 5.62
C LEU A 120 12.89 -0.12 4.77
N LYS A 121 13.19 0.00 3.47
CA LYS A 121 12.42 0.88 2.56
C LYS A 121 10.99 0.38 2.34
N VAL A 122 10.79 -0.92 2.15
CA VAL A 122 9.46 -1.53 2.01
C VAL A 122 8.67 -1.31 3.30
N GLN A 123 9.29 -1.62 4.44
CA GLN A 123 8.71 -1.44 5.77
C GLN A 123 8.30 0.02 6.03
N LEU A 124 9.17 0.98 5.68
CA LEU A 124 8.90 2.41 5.82
C LEU A 124 7.72 2.86 4.95
N GLU A 125 7.65 2.43 3.69
CA GLU A 125 6.51 2.81 2.83
C GLU A 125 5.21 2.15 3.30
N ALA A 126 5.24 0.93 3.85
CA ALA A 126 4.07 0.30 4.46
C ALA A 126 3.56 1.11 5.67
N VAL A 127 4.45 1.56 6.54
CA VAL A 127 4.06 2.40 7.70
C VAL A 127 3.49 3.75 7.25
N LYS A 128 4.08 4.41 6.24
CA LYS A 128 3.52 5.65 5.67
C LYS A 128 2.15 5.45 5.03
N LEU A 129 1.96 4.30 4.38
CA LEU A 129 0.68 3.92 3.80
C LEU A 129 -0.38 3.74 4.89
N LEU A 130 -0.01 3.04 5.97
CA LEU A 130 -0.87 2.85 7.13
C LEU A 130 -1.20 4.17 7.83
N GLU A 131 -0.20 5.03 8.07
CA GLU A 131 -0.39 6.38 8.63
C GLU A 131 -1.38 7.21 7.79
N MET A 132 -1.22 7.17 6.46
CA MET A 132 -2.15 7.84 5.57
C MET A 132 -3.56 7.27 5.70
N ALA A 133 -3.72 5.95 5.79
CA ALA A 133 -5.03 5.32 6.02
C ALA A 133 -5.68 5.80 7.33
N PHE A 134 -4.89 6.06 8.37
CA PHE A 134 -5.37 6.64 9.63
C PHE A 134 -5.77 8.12 9.54
N LEU A 135 -5.08 8.91 8.70
CA LEU A 135 -5.34 10.34 8.54
C LEU A 135 -6.52 10.63 7.62
N LEU A 136 -6.88 9.72 6.72
CA LEU A 136 -7.98 9.93 5.78
C LEU A 136 -9.33 9.94 6.50
N PRO A 137 -10.24 10.88 6.14
CA PRO A 137 -11.56 10.94 6.75
C PRO A 137 -12.38 9.70 6.39
N THR A 138 -13.29 9.31 7.28
CA THR A 138 -14.20 8.16 7.07
C THR A 138 -15.05 8.28 5.80
N SER A 139 -15.24 9.50 5.29
CA SER A 139 -15.92 9.74 4.00
C SER A 139 -15.14 9.21 2.79
N LYS A 140 -13.81 9.11 2.91
CA LYS A 140 -12.92 8.70 1.81
C LYS A 140 -12.48 7.24 1.94
N LEU A 141 -12.30 6.77 3.17
CA LEU A 141 -11.94 5.39 3.46
C LEU A 141 -12.86 4.79 4.53
N PRO A 142 -14.16 4.57 4.23
CA PRO A 142 -15.12 4.04 5.21
C PRO A 142 -14.74 2.62 5.66
N GLN A 143 -14.19 1.81 4.75
CA GLN A 143 -13.83 0.41 5.02
C GLN A 143 -12.71 0.25 6.05
N PHE A 144 -11.81 1.23 6.18
CA PHE A 144 -10.74 1.17 7.17
C PHE A 144 -11.26 1.10 8.60
N GLN A 145 -12.46 1.64 8.88
CA GLN A 145 -13.06 1.56 10.21
C GLN A 145 -13.24 0.11 10.68
N MET A 146 -13.52 -0.84 9.76
CA MET A 146 -13.64 -2.25 10.08
C MET A 146 -12.30 -2.93 10.37
N TYR A 147 -11.18 -2.39 9.89
CA TYR A 147 -9.83 -2.95 10.06
C TYR A 147 -8.99 -2.23 11.10
N LYS A 148 -9.46 -1.08 11.59
CA LYS A 148 -8.76 -0.23 12.56
C LYS A 148 -8.33 -0.99 13.82
N TRP A 149 -9.14 -1.94 14.28
CA TRP A 149 -8.85 -2.77 15.45
C TRP A 149 -7.60 -3.65 15.29
N ALA A 150 -7.24 -4.03 14.06
CA ALA A 150 -6.07 -4.87 13.81
C ALA A 150 -4.76 -4.09 14.01
N PHE A 151 -4.79 -2.76 13.89
CA PHE A 151 -3.61 -1.90 13.94
C PHE A 151 -3.53 -1.05 15.21
N ILE A 152 -4.64 -0.88 15.93
CA ILE A 152 -4.68 -0.18 17.21
C ILE A 152 -4.93 -1.19 18.32
N SER A 153 -3.95 -1.35 19.20
CA SER A 153 -4.20 -1.97 20.50
C SER A 153 -5.06 -1.02 21.33
N SER A 154 -6.32 -1.41 21.57
CA SER A 154 -7.15 -0.72 22.56
C SER A 154 -6.45 -0.87 23.90
N LYS A 155 -5.85 0.21 24.42
CA LYS A 155 -5.46 0.27 25.83
C LYS A 155 -6.74 0.28 26.68
N SER A 156 -7.39 -0.88 26.75
CA SER A 156 -8.46 -1.15 27.71
C SER A 156 -7.78 -1.30 29.07
N ASN A 157 -7.64 -0.18 29.78
CA ASN A 157 -7.30 -0.04 31.19
C ASN A 157 -6.87 -1.34 31.92
N CYS A 158 -5.55 -1.47 32.11
CA CYS A 158 -5.02 -2.09 33.31
C CYS A 158 -5.48 -1.25 34.51
N ASN A 159 -6.61 -1.63 35.11
CA ASN A 159 -7.09 -1.23 36.45
C ASN A 159 -8.32 -2.09 36.78
N LYS A 160 -8.10 -3.37 37.09
CA LYS A 160 -9.05 -4.19 37.85
C LYS A 160 -8.49 -4.73 39.17
N ASP A 161 -7.28 -4.32 39.55
CA ASP A 161 -6.73 -4.58 40.88
C ASP A 161 -6.81 -3.28 41.68
N LEU A 162 -7.98 -2.97 42.26
CA LEU A 162 -8.21 -2.04 43.38
C LEU A 162 -9.70 -1.67 43.46
N ALA A 163 -10.59 -2.62 43.74
CA ALA A 163 -11.88 -2.30 44.34
C ALA A 163 -12.53 -3.54 44.98
N TYR A 164 -12.77 -3.44 46.30
CA TYR A 164 -13.65 -4.25 47.15
C TYR A 164 -13.13 -5.56 47.75
N GLN A 165 -12.46 -5.44 48.90
CA GLN A 165 -12.75 -6.29 50.07
C GLN A 165 -13.41 -5.40 51.14
N PRO A 166 -14.64 -5.70 51.59
CA PRO A 166 -15.06 -5.38 52.95
C PRO A 166 -14.52 -6.41 53.95
#